data_AF-A0A561V9G5-F1
#
_entry.id   AF-A0A561V9G5-F1
#
_cell.length_a   1.000
_cell.length_b   1.000
_cell.length_c   1.000
_cell.angle_alpha   90.00
_cell.angle_beta   90.00
_cell.angle_gamma   90.00
#
_symmetry.space_group_name_H-M   'P 1'
#
loop_
_entity.id
_entity.type
_entity.pdbx_description
1 polymer ?
#
loop_
_entity_poly.entity_id
_entity_poly.type
_entity_poly.pdbx_seq_one_letter_code
_entity_poly.pdbx_strand_id
1 'polypeptide(L)'
;MTDQAELLPGSDSSERTSTSPIDHAERRQLDHIRRFGTTGSLILAAGAFGAGANPVINPLYGARLLGLLTRMPTVAMAICWLGMLMIVAAWLWLGRLCLPGRERIVGVGQLARTAGMWGLPLALCPPLFSTDMYSYLAQSEVAARGLNPYLVSPLIGLGVDHPFTSNVPNIWRDTPSPYGPLFLMFGEQISRIIGDNVIFGVLIWRVVMLCGLAMAVWAIPRLARRCGVHPTAALWLSVANPIVLFHVISGMHNEALMVGIMLTAIELGLRFQSIAGTAGAGALLTIAGAIKPPGWIALGFFGICLVLLQGGRWRDLFRVGGLLGAVFLATMTVITVSSGWGLGWIDTFDVPNRVKTIMAPLTAFGMSGGGASMLLGLGNHTDAMLAITKIIGYLIVAAVCLWMLWLSFRGRIQPLVAMGATFLTLALAVPVLWPWYLLWSVVPLALSTNSSRFRVTATVICAAVSLVVPPTGAGFLLRAYQVPLAVIAALVAFTIIVLLVRKRMPVLWPTLGRPGSTTQ
;
A
#
# COMPACT_ATOMS: atom_id res chain seq x y z
N MET A 1 33.41 9.68 0.30
CA MET A 1 34.42 9.66 -0.78
C MET A 1 34.62 8.20 -1.12
N THR A 2 34.06 7.62 -2.18
CA THR A 2 33.63 8.06 -3.51
C THR A 2 32.09 7.98 -3.69
N ASP A 3 31.49 9.07 -4.18
CA ASP A 3 30.08 9.12 -4.60
C ASP A 3 29.93 8.44 -5.97
N GLN A 4 29.38 7.22 -6.02
CA GLN A 4 28.86 6.61 -7.25
C GLN A 4 27.43 7.15 -7.50
N ALA A 5 27.33 8.41 -7.92
CA ALA A 5 26.07 9.14 -7.99
C ALA A 5 25.22 8.90 -9.25
N GLU A 6 25.67 8.16 -10.25
CA GLU A 6 24.87 7.84 -11.44
C GLU A 6 25.08 6.38 -11.83
N LEU A 7 24.12 5.52 -11.53
CA LEU A 7 24.26 4.06 -11.70
C LEU A 7 23.38 3.47 -12.80
N LEU A 8 22.59 4.27 -13.52
CA LEU A 8 21.68 3.73 -14.54
C LEU A 8 21.65 4.65 -15.79
N PRO A 9 21.90 4.12 -17.01
CA PRO A 9 21.92 4.92 -18.23
C PRO A 9 20.57 5.59 -18.46
N GLY A 10 20.56 6.92 -18.67
CA GLY A 10 19.36 7.70 -18.96
C GLY A 10 19.08 8.88 -18.01
N SER A 11 19.96 9.16 -17.04
CA SER A 11 19.91 10.39 -16.25
C SER A 11 20.58 11.54 -17.02
N ASP A 12 19.87 12.18 -17.94
CA ASP A 12 20.34 13.44 -18.51
C ASP A 12 20.46 14.50 -17.40
N SER A 13 21.64 15.12 -17.38
CA SER A 13 22.08 16.35 -16.68
C SER A 13 21.80 16.49 -15.18
N SER A 14 22.81 16.11 -14.39
CA SER A 14 23.58 16.91 -13.39
C SER A 14 23.10 18.30 -12.87
N GLU A 15 21.82 18.63 -12.82
CA GLU A 15 21.34 19.62 -11.85
C GLU A 15 21.40 18.98 -10.47
N ARG A 16 22.53 19.17 -9.77
CA ARG A 16 22.55 19.09 -8.31
C ARG A 16 21.45 20.04 -7.84
N THR A 17 20.31 19.48 -7.46
CA THR A 17 19.20 20.21 -6.85
C THR A 17 19.64 20.67 -5.47
N SER A 18 20.51 21.69 -5.42
CA SER A 18 20.80 22.45 -4.21
C SER A 18 19.57 23.29 -3.88
N THR A 19 18.51 22.61 -3.46
CA THR A 19 17.29 23.25 -3.01
C THR A 19 17.59 23.84 -1.64
N SER A 20 17.33 25.13 -1.50
CA SER A 20 17.48 25.81 -0.22
C SER A 20 16.40 25.34 0.75
N PRO A 21 16.64 25.34 2.07
CA PRO A 21 15.60 25.10 3.04
C PRO A 21 14.45 26.11 2.89
N ILE A 22 13.22 25.67 3.19
CA ILE A 22 12.06 26.56 3.22
C ILE A 22 12.25 27.75 4.17
N ASP A 23 11.72 28.91 3.75
CA ASP A 23 11.84 30.17 4.49
C ASP A 23 10.84 30.27 5.67
N HIS A 24 10.85 31.40 6.38
CA HIS A 24 9.95 31.63 7.51
C HIS A 24 8.45 31.67 7.13
N ALA A 25 8.10 32.12 5.93
CA ALA A 25 6.71 32.16 5.48
C ALA A 25 6.23 30.75 5.10
N GLU A 26 7.04 30.00 4.35
CA GLU A 26 6.80 28.61 3.96
C GLU A 26 6.76 27.67 5.18
N ARG A 27 7.59 27.93 6.20
CA ARG A 27 7.51 27.19 7.49
C ARG A 27 6.17 27.40 8.19
N ARG A 28 5.67 28.64 8.23
CA ARG A 28 4.34 28.94 8.80
C ARG A 28 3.23 28.24 8.01
N GLN A 29 3.33 28.21 6.68
CA GLN A 29 2.40 27.45 5.84
C GLN A 29 2.46 25.94 6.13
N LEU A 30 3.66 25.37 6.24
CA LEU A 30 3.86 23.97 6.60
C LEU A 30 3.21 23.64 7.96
N ASP A 31 3.35 24.52 8.95
CA ASP A 31 2.74 24.30 10.27
C ASP A 31 1.21 24.35 10.24
N HIS A 32 0.61 25.23 9.42
CA HIS A 32 -0.84 25.21 9.19
C HIS A 32 -1.29 23.91 8.52
N ILE A 33 -0.59 23.46 7.47
CA ILE A 33 -0.88 22.20 6.76
C ILE A 33 -0.79 21.01 7.72
N ARG A 34 0.27 20.96 8.53
CA ARG A 34 0.48 19.92 9.56
C ARG A 34 -0.67 19.88 10.55
N ARG A 35 -1.03 21.02 11.13
CA ARG A 35 -2.12 21.12 12.10
C ARG A 35 -3.44 20.68 11.46
N PHE A 36 -3.75 21.17 10.26
CA PHE A 36 -4.97 20.80 9.55
C PHE A 36 -5.08 19.29 9.29
N GLY A 37 -4.01 18.66 8.76
CA GLY A 37 -4.01 17.22 8.55
C GLY A 37 -4.02 16.42 9.87
N THR A 38 -3.39 16.92 10.93
CA THR A 38 -3.42 16.29 12.26
C THR A 38 -4.82 16.36 12.87
N THR A 39 -5.50 17.50 12.75
CA THR A 39 -6.90 17.64 13.13
C THR A 39 -7.78 16.67 12.33
N GLY A 40 -7.58 16.56 11.02
CA GLY A 40 -8.28 15.59 10.17
C GLY A 40 -8.07 14.14 10.64
N SER A 41 -6.82 13.80 11.01
CA SER A 41 -6.46 12.49 11.55
C SER A 41 -7.10 12.20 12.91
N LEU A 42 -7.14 13.17 13.81
CA LEU A 42 -7.83 13.04 15.10
C LEU A 42 -9.35 12.89 14.93
N ILE A 43 -9.95 13.65 14.01
CA ILE A 43 -11.37 13.54 13.66
C ILE A 43 -11.65 12.14 13.10
N LEU A 44 -10.85 11.65 12.15
CA LEU A 44 -10.98 10.31 11.58
C LEU A 44 -10.83 9.22 12.66
N ALA A 45 -9.82 9.34 13.53
CA ALA A 45 -9.60 8.44 14.66
C ALA A 45 -10.78 8.42 15.64
N ALA A 46 -11.41 9.56 15.90
CA ALA A 46 -12.62 9.64 16.72
C ALA A 46 -13.80 8.92 16.03
N GLY A 47 -14.03 9.18 14.74
CA GLY A 47 -15.08 8.52 13.95
C GLY A 47 -14.91 7.00 13.89
N ALA A 48 -13.67 6.49 13.94
CA ALA A 48 -13.37 5.06 13.91
C ALA A 48 -14.02 4.25 15.04
N PHE A 49 -14.29 4.88 16.19
CA PHE A 49 -15.01 4.22 17.29
C PHE A 49 -16.45 3.86 16.93
N GLY A 50 -17.09 4.56 15.99
CA GLY A 50 -18.45 4.25 15.53
C GLY A 50 -18.54 3.67 14.12
N ALA A 51 -17.62 4.03 13.24
CA ALA A 51 -17.63 3.66 11.82
C ALA A 51 -16.39 2.90 11.37
N GLY A 52 -15.51 2.47 12.29
CA GLY A 52 -14.40 1.59 12.00
C GLY A 52 -14.79 0.11 12.02
N ALA A 53 -13.87 -0.73 11.57
CA ALA A 53 -13.95 -2.18 11.64
C ALA A 53 -13.70 -2.67 13.08
N ASN A 54 -14.60 -2.29 13.99
CA ASN A 54 -14.53 -2.65 15.41
C ASN A 54 -14.80 -4.14 15.63
N PRO A 55 -14.26 -4.75 16.71
CA PRO A 55 -14.51 -6.15 16.99
C PRO A 55 -15.99 -6.39 17.32
N VAL A 56 -16.50 -7.58 17.01
CA VAL A 56 -17.88 -8.02 17.30
C VAL A 56 -18.18 -7.85 18.79
N ILE A 57 -17.29 -8.36 19.64
CA ILE A 57 -17.32 -8.10 21.09
C ILE A 57 -16.56 -6.79 21.33
N ASN A 58 -17.27 -5.67 21.22
CA ASN A 58 -16.70 -4.35 21.41
C ASN A 58 -16.86 -3.88 22.87
N PRO A 59 -15.75 -3.62 23.61
CA PRO A 59 -15.83 -3.12 24.99
C PRO A 59 -16.44 -1.71 25.11
N LEU A 60 -16.60 -0.98 24.00
CA LEU A 60 -17.21 0.34 23.98
C LEU A 60 -18.74 0.29 23.92
N TYR A 61 -19.35 -0.87 23.61
CA TYR A 61 -20.79 -1.00 23.71
C TYR A 61 -21.23 -0.85 25.18
N GLY A 62 -22.18 0.07 25.42
CA GLY A 62 -22.64 0.42 26.77
C GLY A 62 -21.80 1.49 27.48
N ALA A 63 -20.60 1.82 27.00
CA ALA A 63 -19.83 2.95 27.52
C ALA A 63 -20.57 4.28 27.27
N ARG A 64 -20.41 5.26 28.17
CA ARG A 64 -21.11 6.56 28.12
C ARG A 64 -20.68 7.39 26.91
N LEU A 65 -19.64 8.21 27.07
CA LEU A 65 -19.20 9.15 26.04
C LEU A 65 -18.52 8.44 24.86
N LEU A 66 -17.63 7.48 25.17
CA LEU A 66 -16.89 6.74 24.14
C LEU A 66 -17.79 5.81 23.31
N GLY A 67 -18.87 5.29 23.90
CA GLY A 67 -19.87 4.47 23.22
C GLY A 67 -20.98 5.26 22.54
N LEU A 68 -20.89 6.60 22.45
CA LEU A 68 -21.90 7.40 21.74
C LEU A 68 -21.82 7.17 20.23
N LEU A 69 -20.60 7.19 19.68
CA LEU A 69 -20.38 7.05 18.23
C LEU A 69 -20.78 5.66 17.72
N THR A 70 -20.67 4.61 18.55
CA THR A 70 -21.15 3.26 18.21
C THR A 70 -22.67 3.20 18.02
N ARG A 71 -23.42 4.16 18.59
CA ARG A 71 -24.90 4.26 18.51
C ARG A 71 -25.35 5.20 17.40
N MET A 72 -24.43 5.96 16.82
CA MET A 72 -24.71 6.96 15.77
C MET A 72 -23.86 6.69 14.52
N PRO A 73 -23.99 5.51 13.89
CA PRO A 73 -23.07 5.05 12.84
C PRO A 73 -23.01 5.99 11.63
N THR A 74 -24.13 6.60 11.23
CA THR A 74 -24.14 7.58 10.13
C THR A 74 -23.37 8.85 10.47
N VAL A 75 -23.43 9.32 11.72
CA VAL A 75 -22.69 10.50 12.18
C VAL A 75 -21.20 10.17 12.34
N ALA A 76 -20.87 9.01 12.91
CA ALA A 76 -19.50 8.52 12.97
C ALA A 76 -18.89 8.38 11.57
N MET A 77 -19.66 7.92 10.59
CA MET A 77 -19.26 7.86 9.19
C MET A 77 -18.98 9.26 8.61
N ALA A 78 -19.85 10.24 8.89
CA ALA A 78 -19.65 11.62 8.43
C ALA A 78 -18.38 12.24 9.04
N ILE A 79 -18.12 11.97 10.31
CA ILE A 79 -16.88 12.35 11.01
C ILE A 79 -15.67 11.72 10.31
N CYS A 80 -15.71 10.42 9.98
CA CYS A 80 -14.63 9.78 9.22
C CYS A 80 -14.39 10.44 7.86
N TRP A 81 -15.44 10.65 7.06
CA TRP A 81 -15.31 11.30 5.74
C TRP A 81 -14.75 12.71 5.86
N LEU A 82 -15.16 13.48 6.87
CA LEU A 82 -14.61 14.80 7.13
C LEU A 82 -13.09 14.72 7.38
N GLY A 83 -12.66 13.80 8.25
CA GLY A 83 -11.24 13.58 8.53
C GLY A 83 -10.45 13.14 7.29
N MET A 84 -11.02 12.25 6.47
CA MET A 84 -10.43 11.83 5.20
C MET A 84 -10.23 13.00 4.22
N LEU A 85 -11.28 13.79 3.99
CA LEU A 85 -11.23 14.97 3.13
C LEU A 85 -10.17 15.97 3.62
N MET A 86 -10.08 16.18 4.93
CA MET A 86 -9.08 17.05 5.53
C MET A 86 -7.64 16.56 5.30
N ILE A 87 -7.39 15.26 5.48
CA ILE A 87 -6.07 14.67 5.21
C ILE A 87 -5.71 14.76 3.73
N VAL A 88 -6.62 14.45 2.82
CA VAL A 88 -6.37 14.54 1.37
C VAL A 88 -6.07 15.98 0.97
N ALA A 89 -6.83 16.96 1.46
CA ALA A 89 -6.56 18.37 1.19
C ALA A 89 -5.22 18.83 1.78
N ALA A 90 -4.89 18.42 3.02
CA ALA A 90 -3.60 18.69 3.64
C ALA A 90 -2.44 18.13 2.81
N TRP A 91 -2.60 16.91 2.31
CA TRP A 91 -1.59 16.25 1.47
C TRP A 91 -1.41 16.95 0.11
N LEU A 92 -2.49 17.42 -0.51
CA LEU A 92 -2.42 18.23 -1.74
C LEU A 92 -1.71 19.56 -1.51
N TRP A 93 -2.01 20.26 -0.41
CA TRP A 93 -1.28 21.48 -0.03
C TRP A 93 0.19 21.20 0.28
N LEU A 94 0.49 20.10 0.97
CA LEU A 94 1.85 19.67 1.27
C LEU A 94 2.66 19.39 0.01
N GLY A 95 2.02 18.82 -1.03
CA GLY A 95 2.65 18.55 -2.32
C GLY A 95 3.29 19.78 -2.93
N ARG A 96 2.67 20.95 -2.78
CA ARG A 96 3.24 22.22 -3.27
C ARG A 96 4.60 22.54 -2.69
N LEU A 97 4.88 22.12 -1.46
CA LEU A 97 6.16 22.35 -0.79
C LEU A 97 7.16 21.19 -1.01
N CYS A 98 6.74 20.14 -1.73
CA CYS A 98 7.52 18.92 -1.95
C CYS A 98 7.85 18.67 -3.44
N LEU A 99 7.24 19.40 -4.38
CA LEU A 99 7.44 19.19 -5.82
C LEU A 99 8.87 19.55 -6.26
N PRO A 100 9.51 18.72 -7.11
CA PRO A 100 10.79 19.04 -7.74
C PRO A 100 10.70 20.30 -8.62
N GLY A 101 11.82 21.02 -8.77
CA GLY A 101 11.89 22.25 -9.58
C GLY A 101 11.63 23.55 -8.80
N ARG A 102 11.38 23.46 -7.49
CA ARG A 102 11.35 24.64 -6.60
C ARG A 102 12.76 25.00 -6.15
N GLU A 103 13.00 26.30 -5.97
CA GLU A 103 14.20 26.79 -5.29
C GLU A 103 14.27 26.27 -3.84
N ARG A 104 13.11 26.18 -3.16
CA ARG A 104 12.98 25.77 -1.75
C ARG A 104 12.04 24.58 -1.59
N ILE A 105 12.50 23.56 -0.87
CA ILE A 105 11.76 22.30 -0.65
C ILE A 105 11.81 21.90 0.83
N VAL A 106 10.73 21.28 1.30
CA VAL A 106 10.63 20.70 2.65
C VAL A 106 11.70 19.63 2.86
N GLY A 107 12.34 19.64 4.03
CA GLY A 107 13.35 18.62 4.36
C GLY A 107 12.72 17.23 4.60
N VAL A 108 13.48 16.17 4.32
CA VAL A 108 13.06 14.77 4.58
C VAL A 108 12.56 14.57 6.02
N GLY A 109 13.29 15.10 7.01
CA GLY A 109 12.89 14.99 8.42
C GLY A 109 11.61 15.77 8.75
N GLN A 110 11.38 16.92 8.10
CA GLN A 110 10.14 17.68 8.26
C GLN A 110 8.93 16.92 7.70
N LEU A 111 9.10 16.29 6.54
CA LEU A 111 8.07 15.49 5.90
C LEU A 111 7.76 14.20 6.69
N ALA A 112 8.79 13.48 7.13
CA ALA A 112 8.64 12.29 7.95
C ALA A 112 7.91 12.58 9.28
N ARG A 113 8.21 13.72 9.92
CA ARG A 113 7.46 14.17 11.10
C ARG A 113 5.99 14.45 10.78
N THR A 114 5.70 15.12 9.66
CA THR A 114 4.31 15.36 9.23
C THR A 114 3.56 14.04 9.03
N ALA A 115 4.17 13.08 8.34
CA ALA A 115 3.58 11.76 8.13
C ALA A 115 3.36 11.03 9.47
N GLY A 116 4.30 11.12 10.42
CA GLY A 116 4.14 10.59 11.77
C GLY A 116 3.00 11.25 12.55
N MET A 117 2.88 12.57 12.49
CA MET A 117 1.79 13.31 13.14
C MET A 117 0.41 12.93 12.59
N TRP A 118 0.31 12.70 11.28
CA TRP A 118 -0.94 12.28 10.65
C TRP A 118 -1.22 10.78 10.84
N GLY A 119 -0.17 9.95 10.89
CA GLY A 119 -0.29 8.51 11.06
C GLY A 119 -0.57 8.08 12.50
N LEU A 120 -0.03 8.77 13.51
CA LEU A 120 -0.11 8.32 14.91
C LEU A 120 -1.55 8.19 15.43
N PRO A 121 -2.47 9.15 15.25
CA PRO A 121 -3.86 8.94 15.67
C PRO A 121 -4.52 7.75 14.98
N LEU A 122 -4.25 7.55 13.70
CA LEU A 122 -4.78 6.43 12.90
C LEU A 122 -4.17 5.08 13.32
N ALA A 123 -2.93 5.08 13.79
CA ALA A 123 -2.25 3.92 14.34
C ALA A 123 -2.79 3.53 15.73
N LEU A 124 -3.47 4.42 16.43
CA LEU A 124 -4.01 4.16 17.77
C LEU A 124 -5.52 3.90 17.76
N CYS A 125 -6.24 4.32 16.72
CA CYS A 125 -7.68 4.13 16.62
C CYS A 125 -8.06 2.69 16.21
N PRO A 126 -9.34 2.29 16.33
CA PRO A 126 -9.84 1.06 15.71
C PRO A 126 -9.48 1.00 14.22
N PRO A 127 -9.23 -0.20 13.65
CA PRO A 127 -8.96 -0.34 12.23
C PRO A 127 -10.07 0.29 11.39
N LEU A 128 -9.68 0.93 10.28
CA LEU A 128 -10.61 1.50 9.30
C LEU A 128 -10.40 0.81 7.94
N PHE A 129 -11.40 0.90 7.07
CA PHE A 129 -11.38 0.50 5.65
C PHE A 129 -11.27 -1.00 5.36
N SER A 130 -10.84 -1.83 6.31
CA SER A 130 -10.69 -3.27 6.12
C SER A 130 -10.92 -4.06 7.41
N THR A 131 -11.39 -5.29 7.24
CA THR A 131 -11.55 -6.30 8.29
C THR A 131 -10.51 -7.42 8.18
N ASP A 132 -9.55 -7.33 7.25
CA ASP A 132 -8.55 -8.37 6.97
C ASP A 132 -7.72 -8.74 8.20
N MET A 133 -7.48 -7.79 9.11
CA MET A 133 -6.77 -8.04 10.37
C MET A 133 -7.38 -9.20 11.17
N TYR A 134 -8.71 -9.36 11.13
CA TYR A 134 -9.38 -10.46 11.83
C TYR A 134 -9.11 -11.81 11.16
N SER A 135 -9.00 -11.82 9.83
CA SER A 135 -8.54 -13.00 9.09
C SER A 135 -7.08 -13.33 9.44
N TYR A 136 -6.21 -12.32 9.61
CA TYR A 136 -4.82 -12.56 10.03
C TYR A 136 -4.78 -13.23 11.40
N LEU A 137 -5.51 -12.71 12.39
CA LEU A 137 -5.60 -13.28 13.73
C LEU A 137 -6.14 -14.71 13.71
N ALA A 138 -7.26 -14.94 13.01
CA ALA A 138 -7.90 -16.25 13.01
C ALA A 138 -7.05 -17.31 12.30
N GLN A 139 -6.45 -17.00 11.15
CA GLN A 139 -5.56 -17.93 10.45
C GLN A 139 -4.26 -18.20 11.24
N SER A 140 -3.76 -17.18 11.94
CA SER A 140 -2.60 -17.32 12.83
C SER A 140 -2.88 -18.21 14.03
N GLU A 141 -4.11 -18.13 14.58
CA GLU A 141 -4.54 -18.99 15.68
C GLU A 141 -4.75 -20.45 15.24
N VAL A 142 -5.27 -20.68 14.03
CA VAL A 142 -5.31 -22.03 13.45
C VAL A 142 -3.90 -22.64 13.42
N ALA A 143 -2.93 -21.88 12.93
CA ALA A 143 -1.52 -22.28 12.96
C ALA A 143 -0.99 -22.52 14.39
N ALA A 144 -1.32 -21.64 15.34
CA ALA A 144 -0.85 -21.74 16.73
C ALA A 144 -1.37 -22.99 17.45
N ARG A 145 -2.52 -23.54 17.02
CA ARG A 145 -3.07 -24.82 17.48
C ARG A 145 -2.44 -26.05 16.82
N GLY A 146 -1.41 -25.87 16.00
CA GLY A 146 -0.73 -26.94 15.28
C GLY A 146 -1.49 -27.45 14.06
N LEU A 147 -2.53 -26.74 13.62
CA LEU A 147 -3.28 -27.08 12.40
C LEU A 147 -2.64 -26.41 11.18
N ASN A 148 -2.75 -27.04 10.02
CA ASN A 148 -2.24 -26.45 8.78
C ASN A 148 -3.25 -25.41 8.23
N PRO A 149 -2.90 -24.10 8.24
CA PRO A 149 -3.82 -23.04 7.80
C PRO A 149 -4.09 -23.04 6.28
N TYR A 150 -3.33 -23.81 5.49
CA TYR A 150 -3.60 -24.02 4.07
C TYR A 150 -4.62 -25.14 3.80
N LEU A 151 -4.98 -25.91 4.82
CA LEU A 151 -5.98 -26.99 4.73
C LEU A 151 -7.21 -26.70 5.60
N VAL A 152 -7.02 -26.06 6.74
CA VAL A 152 -8.06 -25.83 7.75
C VAL A 152 -8.44 -24.36 7.79
N SER A 153 -9.73 -24.07 7.61
CA SER A 153 -10.29 -22.73 7.72
C SER A 153 -10.47 -22.31 9.19
N PRO A 154 -10.58 -21.00 9.49
CA PRO A 154 -10.94 -20.53 10.83
C PRO A 154 -12.24 -21.12 11.36
N LEU A 155 -13.24 -21.32 10.49
CA LEU A 155 -14.51 -21.93 10.86
C LEU A 155 -14.30 -23.36 11.39
N ILE A 156 -13.58 -24.18 10.64
CA ILE A 156 -13.35 -25.59 10.98
C ILE A 156 -12.38 -25.73 12.16
N GLY A 157 -11.28 -24.96 12.16
CA GLY A 157 -10.21 -25.10 13.13
C GLY A 157 -10.50 -24.50 14.51
N LEU A 158 -11.31 -23.44 14.57
CA LEU A 158 -11.58 -22.71 15.83
C LEU A 158 -13.05 -22.78 16.27
N GLY A 159 -13.97 -23.02 15.34
CA GLY A 159 -15.41 -22.95 15.58
C GLY A 159 -16.00 -21.55 15.40
N VAL A 160 -17.31 -21.47 15.21
CA VAL A 160 -18.03 -20.22 14.92
C VAL A 160 -18.02 -19.23 16.09
N ASP A 161 -18.02 -19.75 17.32
CA ASP A 161 -18.09 -18.96 18.56
C ASP A 161 -16.73 -18.40 18.99
N HIS A 162 -15.64 -18.81 18.34
CA HIS A 162 -14.31 -18.33 18.67
C HIS A 162 -14.20 -16.81 18.49
N PRO A 163 -13.59 -16.06 19.43
CA PRO A 163 -13.47 -14.59 19.33
C PRO A 163 -12.81 -14.12 18.03
N PHE A 164 -11.84 -14.86 17.50
CA PHE A 164 -11.23 -14.53 16.20
C PHE A 164 -12.14 -14.85 15.01
N THR A 165 -12.73 -16.05 14.97
CA THR A 165 -13.56 -16.50 13.85
C THR A 165 -14.83 -15.67 13.68
N SER A 166 -15.46 -15.25 14.79
CA SER A 166 -16.66 -14.42 14.76
C SER A 166 -16.42 -13.05 14.10
N ASN A 167 -15.20 -12.54 14.17
CA ASN A 167 -14.80 -11.28 13.53
C ASN A 167 -14.42 -11.42 12.04
N VAL A 168 -14.16 -12.65 11.56
CA VAL A 168 -13.82 -12.89 10.16
C VAL A 168 -15.06 -12.69 9.28
N PRO A 169 -14.97 -11.92 8.17
CA PRO A 169 -16.06 -11.80 7.21
C PRO A 169 -16.51 -13.16 6.67
N ASN A 170 -17.82 -13.33 6.46
CA ASN A 170 -18.41 -14.60 6.05
C ASN A 170 -17.74 -15.24 4.82
N ILE A 171 -17.31 -14.42 3.85
CA ILE A 171 -16.65 -14.89 2.62
C ILE A 171 -15.28 -15.55 2.88
N TRP A 172 -14.63 -15.26 4.00
CA TRP A 172 -13.29 -15.76 4.36
C TRP A 172 -13.30 -16.78 5.49
N ARG A 173 -14.41 -16.88 6.23
CA ARG A 173 -14.48 -17.68 7.45
C ARG A 173 -14.24 -19.15 7.19
N ASP A 174 -14.73 -19.65 6.05
CA ASP A 174 -14.57 -21.04 5.63
C ASP A 174 -13.63 -21.19 4.42
N THR A 175 -12.56 -20.41 4.40
CA THR A 175 -11.51 -20.54 3.38
C THR A 175 -10.15 -20.79 4.00
N PRO A 176 -9.31 -21.63 3.39
CA PRO A 176 -7.90 -21.70 3.74
C PRO A 176 -7.19 -20.35 3.59
N SER A 177 -6.08 -20.20 4.29
CA SER A 177 -5.30 -18.96 4.30
C SER A 177 -4.69 -18.67 2.93
N PRO A 178 -4.91 -17.49 2.33
CA PRO A 178 -4.21 -17.05 1.12
C PRO A 178 -2.85 -16.38 1.43
N TYR A 179 -2.45 -16.31 2.71
CA TYR A 179 -1.28 -15.56 3.13
C TYR A 179 -0.01 -16.39 2.99
N GLY A 180 1.10 -15.72 2.69
CA GLY A 180 2.38 -16.40 2.53
C GLY A 180 2.87 -17.05 3.84
N PRO A 181 3.67 -18.12 3.74
CA PRO A 181 4.00 -18.96 4.90
C PRO A 181 4.73 -18.19 6.00
N LEU A 182 5.63 -17.28 5.63
CA LEU A 182 6.36 -16.51 6.63
C LEU A 182 5.45 -15.54 7.39
N PHE A 183 4.42 -14.98 6.73
CA PHE A 183 3.43 -14.13 7.38
C PHE A 183 2.66 -14.92 8.45
N LEU A 184 2.26 -16.15 8.13
CA LEU A 184 1.55 -17.03 9.05
C LEU A 184 2.46 -17.53 10.18
N MET A 185 3.75 -17.80 9.93
CA MET A 185 4.70 -18.17 10.97
C MET A 185 4.90 -17.04 11.99
N PHE A 186 4.99 -15.78 11.55
CA PHE A 186 5.01 -14.64 12.47
C PHE A 186 3.70 -14.53 13.25
N GLY A 187 2.58 -14.70 12.55
CA GLY A 187 1.26 -14.71 13.15
C GLY A 187 1.09 -15.76 14.23
N GLU A 188 1.55 -16.98 13.98
CA GLU A 188 1.54 -18.10 14.91
C GLU A 188 2.22 -17.73 16.23
N GLN A 189 3.40 -17.11 16.18
CA GLN A 189 4.11 -16.66 17.37
C GLN A 189 3.36 -15.55 18.11
N ILE A 190 2.72 -14.64 17.37
CA ILE A 190 1.87 -13.61 17.97
C ILE A 190 0.68 -14.24 18.68
N SER A 191 -0.04 -15.16 18.04
CA SER A 191 -1.19 -15.88 18.59
C SER A 191 -0.87 -16.58 19.92
N ARG A 192 0.30 -17.23 20.01
CA ARG A 192 0.78 -17.85 21.26
C ARG A 192 0.95 -16.88 22.44
N ILE A 193 1.17 -15.59 22.17
CA ILE A 193 1.39 -14.55 23.18
C ILE A 193 0.07 -13.86 23.59
N ILE A 194 -0.81 -13.62 22.62
CA ILE A 194 -1.98 -12.75 22.83
C ILE A 194 -3.20 -13.46 23.44
N GLY A 195 -3.23 -14.81 23.41
CA GLY A 195 -4.40 -15.60 23.77
C GLY A 195 -5.61 -15.21 22.92
N ASP A 196 -6.82 -15.18 23.51
CA ASP A 196 -8.05 -14.81 22.77
C ASP A 196 -8.31 -13.29 22.68
N ASN A 197 -7.34 -12.46 23.05
CA ASN A 197 -7.52 -11.02 23.12
C ASN A 197 -7.39 -10.35 21.74
N VAL A 198 -8.54 -10.12 21.09
CA VAL A 198 -8.64 -9.49 19.76
C VAL A 198 -7.94 -8.14 19.71
N ILE A 199 -8.16 -7.26 20.70
CA ILE A 199 -7.63 -5.89 20.68
C ILE A 199 -6.11 -5.91 20.82
N PHE A 200 -5.59 -6.74 21.75
CA PHE A 200 -4.15 -6.88 21.93
C PHE A 200 -3.49 -7.47 20.69
N GLY A 201 -4.12 -8.48 20.07
CA GLY A 201 -3.70 -9.04 18.79
C GLY A 201 -3.62 -8.00 17.66
N VAL A 202 -4.66 -7.18 17.51
CA VAL A 202 -4.68 -6.06 16.56
C VAL A 202 -3.51 -5.12 16.84
N LEU A 203 -3.28 -4.70 18.09
CA LEU A 203 -2.20 -3.78 18.42
C LEU A 203 -0.80 -4.34 18.11
N ILE A 204 -0.53 -5.61 18.43
CA ILE A 204 0.76 -6.25 18.15
C ILE A 204 1.00 -6.38 16.64
N TRP A 205 0.00 -6.84 15.89
CA TRP A 205 0.08 -6.85 14.43
C TRP A 205 0.30 -5.46 13.85
N ARG A 206 -0.28 -4.42 14.45
CA ARG A 206 -0.04 -3.03 14.03
C ARG A 206 1.42 -2.65 14.13
N VAL A 207 2.07 -2.98 15.25
CA VAL A 207 3.50 -2.71 15.45
C VAL A 207 4.31 -3.39 14.34
N VAL A 208 3.99 -4.65 14.02
CA VAL A 208 4.65 -5.38 12.93
C VAL A 208 4.48 -4.67 11.58
N MET A 209 3.26 -4.26 11.22
CA MET A 209 3.01 -3.52 9.96
C MET A 209 3.75 -2.18 9.92
N LEU A 210 3.80 -1.46 11.06
CA LEU A 210 4.50 -0.19 11.18
C LEU A 210 6.02 -0.33 11.08
N CYS A 211 6.60 -1.46 11.50
CA CYS A 211 8.01 -1.78 11.22
C CYS A 211 8.25 -1.88 9.71
N GLY A 212 7.34 -2.50 8.95
CA GLY A 212 7.33 -2.49 7.49
C GLY A 212 7.37 -1.08 6.91
N LEU A 213 6.49 -0.20 7.38
CA LEU A 213 6.47 1.19 6.96
C LEU A 213 7.75 1.96 7.34
N ALA A 214 8.31 1.73 8.54
CA ALA A 214 9.55 2.36 8.99
C ALA A 214 10.74 1.97 8.10
N MET A 215 10.81 0.69 7.68
CA MET A 215 11.77 0.21 6.69
C MET A 215 11.63 0.96 5.35
N ALA A 216 10.40 1.16 4.87
CA ALA A 216 10.15 1.94 3.65
C ALA A 216 10.58 3.41 3.81
N VAL A 217 10.26 4.06 4.93
CA VAL A 217 10.68 5.45 5.25
C VAL A 217 12.20 5.59 5.23
N TRP A 218 12.93 4.54 5.66
CA TRP A 218 14.38 4.50 5.60
C TRP A 218 14.90 4.27 4.17
N ALA A 219 14.33 3.33 3.42
CA ALA A 219 14.83 2.94 2.10
C ALA A 219 14.54 3.99 1.01
N ILE A 220 13.34 4.59 1.01
CA ILE A 220 12.87 5.46 -0.07
C ILE A 220 13.81 6.66 -0.32
N PRO A 221 14.25 7.44 0.68
CA PRO A 221 15.17 8.56 0.45
C PRO A 221 16.56 8.16 -0.07
N ARG A 222 17.00 6.92 0.19
CA ARG A 222 18.29 6.40 -0.26
C ARG A 222 18.20 5.93 -1.70
N LEU A 223 17.17 5.15 -2.02
CA LEU A 223 16.88 4.71 -3.38
C LEU A 223 16.58 5.90 -4.31
N ALA A 224 15.81 6.89 -3.84
CA ALA A 224 15.51 8.09 -4.62
C ALA A 224 16.80 8.81 -5.05
N ARG A 225 17.78 8.96 -4.14
CA ARG A 225 19.09 9.55 -4.48
C ARG A 225 19.85 8.76 -5.54
N ARG A 226 19.84 7.43 -5.46
CA ARG A 226 20.46 6.56 -6.47
C ARG A 226 19.81 6.68 -7.85
N CYS A 227 18.54 7.07 -7.89
CA CYS A 227 17.78 7.26 -9.13
C CYS A 227 17.76 8.72 -9.60
N GLY A 228 18.50 9.64 -8.97
CA GLY A 228 18.47 11.06 -9.31
C GLY A 228 17.12 11.75 -9.01
N VAL A 229 16.30 11.18 -8.12
CA VAL A 229 15.00 11.72 -7.74
C VAL A 229 15.08 12.44 -6.40
N HIS A 230 14.44 13.60 -6.29
CA HIS A 230 14.43 14.36 -5.03
C HIS A 230 13.74 13.56 -3.89
N PRO A 231 14.45 13.26 -2.76
CA PRO A 231 13.94 12.38 -1.72
C PRO A 231 12.61 12.80 -1.07
N THR A 232 12.43 14.11 -0.87
CA THR A 232 11.18 14.66 -0.31
C THR A 232 9.99 14.40 -1.24
N ALA A 233 10.19 14.53 -2.55
CA ALA A 233 9.12 14.33 -3.52
C ALA A 233 8.72 12.85 -3.59
N ALA A 234 9.70 11.95 -3.49
CA ALA A 234 9.47 10.51 -3.39
C ALA A 234 8.68 10.18 -2.13
N LEU A 235 9.11 10.65 -0.94
CA LEU A 235 8.42 10.41 0.33
C LEU A 235 7.00 10.98 0.37
N TRP A 236 6.74 12.11 -0.29
CA TRP A 236 5.42 12.74 -0.30
C TRP A 236 4.39 11.87 -1.05
N LEU A 237 4.77 11.33 -2.22
CA LEU A 237 3.92 10.42 -3.00
C LEU A 237 3.86 8.99 -2.45
N SER A 238 4.83 8.58 -1.66
CA SER A 238 4.91 7.19 -1.15
C SER A 238 4.43 7.06 0.29
N VAL A 239 5.00 7.81 1.24
CA VAL A 239 4.75 7.63 2.69
C VAL A 239 3.66 8.56 3.21
N ALA A 240 3.71 9.85 2.86
CA ALA A 240 2.69 10.81 3.30
C ALA A 240 1.37 10.67 2.51
N ASN A 241 1.32 9.73 1.57
CA ASN A 241 0.18 9.46 0.70
C ASN A 241 -1.06 9.05 1.53
N PRO A 242 -2.24 9.65 1.30
CA PRO A 242 -3.48 9.27 1.98
C PRO A 242 -3.80 7.77 1.90
N ILE A 243 -3.44 7.09 0.80
CA ILE A 243 -3.62 5.63 0.69
C ILE A 243 -2.80 4.88 1.74
N VAL A 244 -1.57 5.32 2.04
CA VAL A 244 -0.76 4.73 3.13
C VAL A 244 -1.40 5.02 4.49
N LEU A 245 -1.83 6.26 4.73
CA LEU A 245 -2.44 6.64 6.00
C LEU A 245 -3.74 5.85 6.27
N PHE A 246 -4.59 5.71 5.25
CA PHE A 246 -5.88 5.06 5.37
C PHE A 246 -5.72 3.54 5.38
N HIS A 247 -5.07 2.96 4.38
CA HIS A 247 -5.08 1.51 4.20
C HIS A 247 -3.90 0.81 4.87
N VAL A 248 -2.70 1.40 4.86
CA VAL A 248 -1.53 0.75 5.47
C VAL A 248 -1.49 0.96 6.98
N ILE A 249 -1.61 2.20 7.44
CA ILE A 249 -1.54 2.51 8.88
C ILE A 249 -2.84 2.10 9.58
N SER A 250 -4.00 2.60 9.13
CA SER A 250 -5.27 2.32 9.80
C SER A 250 -5.88 0.98 9.39
N GLY A 251 -5.87 0.65 8.10
CA GLY A 251 -6.37 -0.63 7.57
C GLY A 251 -5.44 -1.82 7.79
N MET A 252 -4.20 -1.58 8.24
CA MET A 252 -3.23 -2.60 8.67
C MET A 252 -2.89 -3.64 7.59
N HIS A 253 -2.90 -3.21 6.33
CA HIS A 253 -2.64 -4.07 5.19
C HIS A 253 -1.18 -4.56 5.16
N ASN A 254 -1.00 -5.88 4.94
CA ASN A 254 0.29 -6.57 4.99
C ASN A 254 1.29 -6.17 3.89
N GLU A 255 0.85 -5.38 2.93
CA GLU A 255 1.64 -4.64 1.95
C GLU A 255 2.76 -3.82 2.60
N ALA A 256 2.55 -3.32 3.82
CA ALA A 256 3.56 -2.57 4.57
C ALA A 256 4.87 -3.37 4.72
N LEU A 257 4.74 -4.65 5.10
CA LEU A 257 5.87 -5.54 5.29
C LEU A 257 6.52 -5.91 3.96
N MET A 258 5.71 -6.32 2.98
CA MET A 258 6.20 -6.69 1.65
C MET A 258 7.02 -5.55 1.04
N VAL A 259 6.44 -4.34 0.93
CA VAL A 259 7.10 -3.18 0.30
C VAL A 259 8.27 -2.69 1.15
N GLY A 260 8.12 -2.66 2.48
CA GLY A 260 9.17 -2.23 3.40
C GLY A 260 10.44 -3.07 3.30
N ILE A 261 10.29 -4.40 3.37
CA ILE A 261 11.40 -5.35 3.24
C ILE A 261 11.96 -5.30 1.82
N MET A 262 11.09 -5.28 0.79
CA MET A 262 11.51 -5.22 -0.61
C MET A 262 12.44 -4.03 -0.89
N LEU A 263 12.03 -2.82 -0.51
CA LEU A 263 12.83 -1.61 -0.75
C LEU A 263 14.12 -1.60 0.08
N THR A 264 14.06 -2.09 1.31
CA THR A 264 15.24 -2.21 2.19
C THR A 264 16.25 -3.21 1.61
N ALA A 265 15.79 -4.35 1.12
CA ALA A 265 16.61 -5.35 0.49
C ALA A 265 17.32 -4.81 -0.77
N ILE A 266 16.58 -4.09 -1.63
CA ILE A 266 17.17 -3.43 -2.81
C ILE A 266 18.24 -2.43 -2.39
N GLU A 267 17.97 -1.55 -1.42
CA GLU A 267 18.96 -0.56 -0.98
C GLU A 267 20.21 -1.22 -0.37
N LEU A 268 20.03 -2.23 0.48
CA LEU A 268 21.15 -2.95 1.08
C LEU A 268 21.98 -3.71 0.03
N GLY A 269 21.33 -4.35 -0.93
CA GLY A 269 22.01 -5.06 -2.02
C GLY A 269 22.78 -4.12 -2.95
N LEU A 270 22.23 -2.94 -3.26
CA LEU A 270 22.92 -1.91 -4.03
C LEU A 270 24.05 -1.23 -3.25
N ARG A 271 23.99 -1.24 -1.91
CA ARG A 271 25.03 -0.70 -1.03
C ARG A 271 26.17 -1.70 -0.80
N PHE A 272 25.86 -2.98 -0.64
CA PHE A 272 26.82 -4.03 -0.33
C PHE A 272 26.93 -5.01 -1.51
N GLN A 273 27.71 -4.64 -2.52
CA GLN A 273 27.82 -5.38 -3.79
C GLN A 273 28.74 -6.62 -3.71
N SER A 274 28.94 -7.19 -2.52
CA SER A 274 29.61 -8.47 -2.35
C SER A 274 28.67 -9.63 -2.69
N ILE A 275 29.22 -10.83 -2.87
CA ILE A 275 28.41 -12.05 -3.06
C ILE A 275 27.49 -12.26 -1.85
N ALA A 276 28.00 -12.06 -0.62
CA ALA A 276 27.23 -12.14 0.61
C ALA A 276 26.12 -11.07 0.69
N GLY A 277 26.41 -9.83 0.29
CA GLY A 277 25.41 -8.76 0.26
C GLY A 277 24.32 -8.99 -0.80
N THR A 278 24.69 -9.53 -1.95
CA THR A 278 23.73 -9.96 -3.00
C THR A 278 22.86 -11.10 -2.50
N ALA A 279 23.45 -12.12 -1.86
CA ALA A 279 22.72 -13.23 -1.29
C ALA A 279 21.79 -12.79 -0.14
N GLY A 280 22.26 -11.91 0.75
CA GLY A 280 21.45 -11.34 1.82
C GLY A 280 20.26 -10.54 1.29
N ALA A 281 20.46 -9.69 0.27
CA ALA A 281 19.38 -8.97 -0.39
C ALA A 281 18.41 -9.92 -1.11
N GLY A 282 18.93 -10.95 -1.80
CA GLY A 282 18.12 -12.00 -2.42
C GLY A 282 17.22 -12.72 -1.42
N ALA A 283 17.77 -13.12 -0.27
CA ALA A 283 17.01 -13.77 0.79
C ALA A 283 15.92 -12.85 1.36
N LEU A 284 16.22 -11.57 1.60
CA LEU A 284 15.23 -10.58 2.05
C LEU A 284 14.12 -10.34 1.00
N LEU A 285 14.43 -10.34 -0.29
CA LEU A 285 13.43 -10.25 -1.36
C LEU A 285 12.57 -11.52 -1.45
N THR A 286 13.17 -12.69 -1.23
CA THR A 286 12.42 -13.94 -1.12
C THR A 286 11.48 -13.91 0.09
N ILE A 287 11.95 -13.40 1.24
CA ILE A 287 11.15 -13.16 2.44
C ILE A 287 9.99 -12.21 2.17
N ALA A 288 10.22 -11.09 1.46
CA ALA A 288 9.16 -10.16 1.09
C ALA A 288 8.05 -10.84 0.27
N GLY A 289 8.43 -11.69 -0.70
CA GLY A 289 7.45 -12.48 -1.46
C GLY A 289 6.83 -13.62 -0.66
N ALA A 290 7.54 -14.22 0.31
CA ALA A 290 6.98 -15.20 1.24
C ALA A 290 6.00 -14.59 2.25
N ILE A 291 5.97 -13.26 2.39
CA ILE A 291 4.90 -12.53 3.06
C ILE A 291 3.75 -12.30 2.07
N LYS A 292 4.07 -11.80 0.88
CA LYS A 292 3.09 -11.54 -0.19
C LYS A 292 3.70 -11.77 -1.58
N PRO A 293 3.28 -12.81 -2.32
CA PRO A 293 3.99 -13.31 -3.52
C PRO A 293 4.30 -12.32 -4.64
N PRO A 294 3.49 -11.27 -4.92
CA PRO A 294 3.89 -10.18 -5.80
C PRO A 294 5.30 -9.62 -5.51
N GLY A 295 5.77 -9.66 -4.26
CA GLY A 295 7.12 -9.21 -3.88
C GLY A 295 8.26 -9.91 -4.62
N TRP A 296 8.07 -11.15 -5.13
CA TRP A 296 9.12 -11.86 -5.89
C TRP A 296 9.41 -11.24 -7.26
N ILE A 297 8.52 -10.40 -7.81
CA ILE A 297 8.80 -9.65 -9.04
C ILE A 297 10.05 -8.77 -8.86
N ALA A 298 10.24 -8.21 -7.67
CA ALA A 298 11.39 -7.34 -7.38
C ALA A 298 12.74 -8.08 -7.44
N LEU A 299 12.76 -9.41 -7.25
CA LEU A 299 13.96 -10.24 -7.34
C LEU A 299 14.55 -10.20 -8.76
N GLY A 300 13.69 -10.25 -9.78
CA GLY A 300 14.11 -10.12 -11.18
C GLY A 300 14.71 -8.75 -11.48
N PHE A 301 14.01 -7.67 -11.13
CA PHE A 301 14.47 -6.30 -11.40
C PHE A 301 15.72 -5.92 -10.59
N PHE A 302 15.84 -6.38 -9.35
CA PHE A 302 17.06 -6.25 -8.56
C PHE A 302 18.23 -7.00 -9.20
N GLY A 303 17.99 -8.22 -9.69
CA GLY A 303 18.97 -8.98 -10.46
C GLY A 303 19.46 -8.20 -11.69
N ILE A 304 18.54 -7.61 -12.46
CA ILE A 304 18.90 -6.76 -13.60
C ILE A 304 19.70 -5.53 -13.18
N CYS A 305 19.36 -4.87 -12.06
CA CYS A 305 20.21 -3.79 -11.53
C CYS A 305 21.66 -4.27 -11.33
N LEU A 306 21.86 -5.40 -10.65
CA LEU A 306 23.21 -5.93 -10.40
C LEU A 306 23.93 -6.34 -11.69
N VAL A 307 23.21 -6.89 -12.67
CA VAL A 307 23.75 -7.26 -13.98
C VAL A 307 24.25 -6.03 -14.73
N LEU A 308 23.48 -4.94 -14.75
CA LEU A 308 23.90 -3.69 -15.37
C LEU A 308 25.12 -3.08 -14.68
N LEU A 309 25.19 -3.17 -13.34
CA LEU A 309 26.34 -2.73 -12.56
C LEU A 309 27.63 -3.53 -12.86
N GLN A 310 27.50 -4.78 -13.30
CA GLN A 310 28.62 -5.66 -13.65
C GLN A 310 29.01 -5.60 -15.14
N GLY A 311 28.36 -4.74 -15.92
CA GLY A 311 28.67 -4.53 -17.34
C GLY A 311 27.63 -5.08 -18.33
N GLY A 312 26.51 -5.63 -17.84
CA GLY A 312 25.33 -5.93 -18.66
C GLY A 312 25.49 -7.09 -19.65
N ARG A 313 26.43 -8.01 -19.43
CA ARG A 313 26.66 -9.14 -20.34
C ARG A 313 25.73 -10.31 -20.01
N TRP A 314 25.50 -11.18 -20.99
CA TRP A 314 24.77 -12.44 -20.78
C TRP A 314 25.38 -13.33 -19.69
N ARG A 315 26.72 -13.34 -19.57
CA ARG A 315 27.42 -14.05 -18.50
C ARG A 315 27.02 -13.53 -17.11
N ASP A 316 26.89 -12.22 -16.96
CA ASP A 316 26.50 -11.59 -15.69
C ASP A 316 25.05 -11.92 -15.37
N LEU A 317 24.18 -11.94 -16.39
CA LEU A 317 22.79 -12.37 -16.26
C LEU A 317 22.68 -13.79 -15.71
N PHE A 318 23.39 -14.76 -16.29
CA PHE A 318 23.37 -16.14 -15.80
C PHE A 318 24.01 -16.30 -14.42
N ARG A 319 25.09 -15.57 -14.12
CA ARG A 319 25.75 -15.62 -12.81
C ARG A 319 24.88 -15.04 -11.70
N VAL A 320 24.36 -13.83 -11.89
CA VAL A 320 23.50 -13.16 -10.90
C VAL A 320 22.16 -13.88 -10.79
N GLY A 321 21.57 -14.26 -11.92
CA GLY A 321 20.33 -15.03 -11.96
C GLY A 321 20.46 -16.39 -11.29
N GLY A 322 21.57 -17.11 -11.53
CA GLY A 322 21.85 -18.38 -10.87
C GLY A 322 22.03 -18.24 -9.36
N LEU A 323 22.78 -17.22 -8.90
CA LEU A 323 22.95 -16.94 -7.47
C LEU A 323 21.61 -16.60 -6.80
N LEU A 324 20.85 -15.67 -7.37
CA LEU A 324 19.56 -15.25 -6.81
C LEU A 324 18.52 -16.38 -6.85
N GLY A 325 18.53 -17.20 -7.91
CA GLY A 325 17.71 -18.40 -8.02
C GLY A 325 18.06 -19.44 -6.95
N ALA A 326 19.35 -19.71 -6.72
CA ALA A 326 19.79 -20.62 -5.67
C ALA A 326 19.40 -20.11 -4.27
N VAL A 327 19.59 -18.81 -4.00
CA VAL A 327 19.19 -18.18 -2.73
C VAL A 327 17.68 -18.22 -2.54
N PHE A 328 16.90 -17.98 -3.59
CA PHE A 328 15.45 -18.09 -3.55
C PHE A 328 15.00 -19.49 -3.16
N LEU A 329 15.53 -20.52 -3.84
CA LEU A 329 15.20 -21.92 -3.54
C LEU A 329 15.61 -22.27 -2.12
N ALA A 330 16.84 -21.97 -1.70
CA ALA A 330 17.30 -22.25 -0.34
C ALA A 330 16.43 -21.58 0.73
N THR A 331 16.12 -20.29 0.56
CA THR A 331 15.29 -19.54 1.51
C THR A 331 13.86 -20.08 1.57
N MET A 332 13.25 -20.37 0.42
CA MET A 332 11.90 -20.96 0.38
C MET A 332 11.86 -22.38 0.94
N THR A 333 12.91 -23.18 0.71
CA THR A 333 13.03 -24.51 1.33
C THR A 333 13.09 -24.38 2.84
N VAL A 334 13.90 -23.48 3.38
CA VAL A 334 13.96 -23.23 4.84
C VAL A 334 12.59 -22.81 5.38
N ILE A 335 11.92 -21.85 4.76
CA ILE A 335 10.58 -21.39 5.19
C ILE A 335 9.56 -22.53 5.11
N THR A 336 9.55 -23.29 4.03
CA THR A 336 8.58 -24.38 3.79
C THR A 336 8.78 -25.55 4.75
N VAL A 337 10.03 -25.94 5.01
CA VAL A 337 10.36 -27.04 5.93
C VAL A 337 10.13 -26.61 7.38
N SER A 338 10.53 -25.39 7.75
CA SER A 338 10.37 -24.89 9.13
C SER A 338 8.91 -24.58 9.50
N SER A 339 8.05 -24.22 8.54
CA SER A 339 6.62 -24.03 8.80
C SER A 339 5.88 -25.35 9.03
N GLY A 340 6.36 -26.46 8.47
CA GLY A 340 5.69 -27.76 8.54
C GLY A 340 4.40 -27.88 7.71
N TRP A 341 4.03 -26.84 6.95
CA TRP A 341 2.78 -26.83 6.16
C TRP A 341 2.95 -27.27 4.70
N GLY A 342 4.18 -27.53 4.28
CA GLY A 342 4.50 -27.90 2.91
C GLY A 342 4.17 -26.79 1.90
N LEU A 343 3.86 -27.20 0.67
CA LEU A 343 3.62 -26.28 -0.46
C LEU A 343 2.16 -25.82 -0.58
N GLY A 344 1.32 -26.03 0.44
CA GLY A 344 -0.12 -25.71 0.38
C GLY A 344 -0.42 -24.22 0.09
N TRP A 345 0.52 -23.31 0.35
CA TRP A 345 0.41 -21.91 -0.04
C TRP A 345 0.22 -21.71 -1.56
N ILE A 346 0.75 -22.62 -2.39
CA ILE A 346 0.57 -22.58 -3.85
C ILE A 346 -0.89 -22.81 -4.23
N ASP A 347 -1.55 -23.76 -3.57
CA ASP A 347 -2.94 -24.13 -3.89
C ASP A 347 -3.94 -23.05 -3.45
N THR A 348 -3.57 -22.23 -2.47
CA THR A 348 -4.42 -21.15 -1.94
C THR A 348 -4.36 -19.84 -2.72
N PHE A 349 -3.54 -19.75 -3.77
CA PHE A 349 -3.40 -18.53 -4.58
C PHE A 349 -4.67 -18.04 -5.23
N ASP A 350 -5.61 -18.94 -5.51
CA ASP A 350 -6.87 -18.58 -6.14
C ASP A 350 -7.93 -18.08 -5.13
N VAL A 351 -7.72 -18.26 -3.82
CA VAL A 351 -8.68 -17.84 -2.79
C VAL A 351 -9.02 -16.34 -2.87
N PRO A 352 -8.06 -15.40 -3.01
CA PRO A 352 -8.38 -13.99 -3.20
C PRO A 352 -9.21 -13.72 -4.46
N ASN A 353 -9.03 -14.51 -5.53
CA ASN A 353 -9.70 -14.34 -6.81
C ASN A 353 -11.19 -14.76 -6.79
N ARG A 354 -11.71 -15.21 -5.64
CA ARG A 354 -13.14 -15.42 -5.41
C ARG A 354 -13.90 -14.10 -5.27
N VAL A 355 -13.21 -13.02 -4.87
CA VAL A 355 -13.82 -11.68 -4.80
C VAL A 355 -13.92 -11.10 -6.19
N LYS A 356 -15.10 -10.58 -6.52
CA LYS A 356 -15.38 -9.90 -7.78
C LYS A 356 -15.40 -8.39 -7.51
N THR A 357 -14.34 -7.67 -7.87
CA THR A 357 -14.28 -6.21 -7.74
C THR A 357 -14.54 -5.52 -9.07
N ILE A 358 -15.54 -4.63 -9.14
CA ILE A 358 -15.82 -3.80 -10.33
C ILE A 358 -14.67 -2.83 -10.62
N MET A 359 -13.87 -2.46 -9.61
CA MET A 359 -12.68 -1.63 -9.82
C MET A 359 -11.61 -2.32 -10.66
N ALA A 360 -11.57 -3.66 -10.71
CA ALA A 360 -10.62 -4.40 -11.54
C ALA A 360 -11.13 -4.44 -13.00
N PRO A 361 -10.44 -3.81 -13.97
CA PRO A 361 -10.92 -3.68 -15.35
C PRO A 361 -11.29 -5.01 -16.02
N LEU A 362 -10.47 -6.05 -15.86
CA LEU A 362 -10.73 -7.36 -16.48
C LEU A 362 -11.87 -8.13 -15.82
N THR A 363 -12.11 -7.91 -14.52
CA THR A 363 -13.29 -8.45 -13.84
C THR A 363 -14.55 -7.70 -14.27
N ALA A 364 -14.49 -6.37 -14.35
CA ALA A 364 -15.60 -5.56 -14.86
C ALA A 364 -15.97 -5.97 -16.30
N PHE A 365 -14.97 -6.19 -17.15
CA PHE A 365 -15.18 -6.69 -18.50
C PHE A 365 -15.84 -8.08 -18.50
N GLY A 366 -15.31 -9.05 -17.74
CA GLY A 366 -15.88 -10.40 -17.63
C GLY A 366 -17.32 -10.39 -17.09
N MET A 367 -17.61 -9.55 -16.10
CA MET A 367 -18.96 -9.37 -15.56
C MET A 367 -19.91 -8.76 -16.59
N SER A 368 -19.46 -7.77 -17.37
CA SER A 368 -20.27 -7.15 -18.42
C SER A 368 -20.58 -8.14 -19.55
N GLY A 369 -19.62 -9.00 -19.92
CA GLY A 369 -19.82 -10.09 -20.88
C GLY A 369 -20.84 -11.12 -20.41
N GLY A 370 -20.78 -11.54 -19.14
CA GLY A 370 -21.78 -12.42 -18.54
C GLY A 370 -23.17 -11.78 -18.46
N GLY A 371 -23.23 -10.47 -18.18
CA GLY A 371 -24.47 -9.69 -18.24
C GLY A 371 -25.07 -9.65 -19.64
N ALA A 372 -24.25 -9.38 -20.66
CA ALA A 372 -24.67 -9.38 -22.05
C ALA A 372 -25.17 -10.75 -22.51
N SER A 373 -24.52 -11.84 -22.10
CA SER A 373 -24.97 -13.19 -22.47
C SER A 373 -26.34 -13.52 -21.89
N MET A 374 -26.64 -13.09 -20.67
CA MET A 374 -27.97 -13.23 -20.07
C MET A 374 -29.01 -12.38 -20.82
N LEU A 375 -28.68 -11.14 -21.17
CA LEU A 375 -29.57 -10.25 -21.94
C LEU A 375 -29.91 -10.80 -23.33
N LEU A 376 -28.95 -11.49 -23.96
CA LEU A 376 -29.13 -12.11 -25.27
C LEU A 376 -29.78 -13.50 -25.22
N GLY A 377 -30.21 -13.98 -24.04
CA GLY A 377 -30.83 -15.30 -23.88
C GLY A 377 -29.86 -16.48 -24.05
N LEU A 378 -28.55 -16.25 -24.02
CA LEU A 378 -27.51 -17.27 -24.20
C LEU A 378 -27.20 -18.04 -22.91
N GLY A 379 -27.76 -17.62 -21.77
CA GLY A 379 -27.50 -18.17 -20.44
C GLY A 379 -26.47 -17.37 -19.63
N ASN A 380 -26.26 -17.78 -18.37
CA ASN A 380 -25.31 -17.12 -17.46
C ASN A 380 -23.89 -17.68 -17.66
N HIS A 381 -23.06 -16.96 -18.41
CA HIS A 381 -21.66 -17.33 -18.67
C HIS A 381 -20.66 -16.54 -17.83
N THR A 382 -21.10 -15.92 -16.73
CA THR A 382 -20.26 -15.01 -15.94
C THR A 382 -18.98 -15.67 -15.44
N ASP A 383 -19.06 -16.89 -14.89
CA ASP A 383 -17.88 -17.55 -14.33
C ASP A 383 -16.90 -18.02 -15.41
N ALA A 384 -17.39 -18.46 -16.57
CA ALA A 384 -16.55 -18.78 -17.73
C ALA A 384 -15.84 -17.53 -18.27
N MET A 385 -16.56 -16.41 -18.42
CA MET A 385 -15.97 -15.14 -18.83
C MET A 385 -14.90 -14.66 -17.84
N LEU A 386 -15.16 -14.77 -16.54
CA LEU A 386 -14.17 -14.43 -15.51
C LEU A 386 -12.95 -15.35 -15.55
N ALA A 387 -13.11 -16.65 -15.80
CA ALA A 387 -11.98 -17.56 -15.95
C ALA A 387 -11.08 -17.16 -17.14
N ILE A 388 -11.69 -16.83 -18.28
CA ILE A 388 -10.97 -16.38 -19.48
C ILE A 388 -10.25 -15.06 -19.22
N THR A 389 -10.93 -14.05 -18.66
CA THR A 389 -10.30 -12.74 -18.43
C THR A 389 -9.18 -12.82 -17.40
N LYS A 390 -9.27 -13.71 -16.41
CA LYS A 390 -8.18 -14.02 -15.46
C LYS A 390 -6.94 -14.55 -16.18
N ILE A 391 -7.09 -15.54 -17.05
CA ILE A 391 -5.97 -16.13 -17.82
C ILE A 391 -5.31 -15.04 -18.69
N ILE A 392 -6.12 -14.27 -19.42
CA ILE A 392 -5.64 -13.16 -20.24
C ILE A 392 -4.87 -12.15 -19.38
N GLY A 393 -5.39 -11.81 -18.21
CA GLY A 393 -4.74 -10.92 -17.26
C GLY A 393 -3.35 -11.40 -16.84
N TYR A 394 -3.23 -12.67 -16.44
CA TYR A 394 -1.93 -13.25 -16.08
C TYR A 394 -0.95 -13.31 -17.25
N LEU A 395 -1.43 -13.61 -18.47
CA LEU A 395 -0.61 -13.58 -19.68
C LEU A 395 -0.10 -12.17 -19.99
N ILE A 396 -0.94 -11.13 -19.84
CA ILE A 396 -0.54 -9.73 -20.00
C ILE A 396 0.53 -9.37 -18.97
N VAL A 397 0.35 -9.75 -17.70
CA VAL A 397 1.33 -9.49 -16.64
C VAL A 397 2.66 -10.17 -16.95
N ALA A 398 2.65 -11.45 -17.33
CA ALA A 398 3.85 -12.19 -17.69
C ALA A 398 4.57 -11.56 -18.89
N ALA A 399 3.84 -11.24 -19.96
CA ALA A 399 4.39 -10.62 -21.16
C ALA A 399 5.01 -9.24 -20.84
N VAL A 400 4.30 -8.39 -20.08
CA VAL A 400 4.82 -7.07 -19.69
C VAL A 400 6.01 -7.21 -18.75
N CYS A 401 5.99 -8.13 -17.78
CA CYS A 401 7.12 -8.38 -16.89
C CYS A 401 8.38 -8.79 -17.66
N LEU A 402 8.28 -9.78 -18.55
CA LEU A 402 9.38 -10.24 -19.39
C LEU A 402 9.88 -9.14 -20.32
N TRP A 403 8.97 -8.38 -20.93
CA TRP A 403 9.32 -7.23 -21.77
C TRP A 403 10.05 -6.14 -20.97
N MET A 404 9.57 -5.82 -19.76
CA MET A 404 10.18 -4.83 -18.88
C MET A 404 11.56 -5.27 -18.38
N LEU A 405 11.74 -6.54 -18.03
CA LEU A 405 13.05 -7.12 -17.71
C LEU A 405 14.00 -7.05 -18.91
N TRP A 406 13.51 -7.38 -20.11
CA TRP A 406 14.28 -7.30 -21.34
C TRP A 406 14.71 -5.87 -21.68
N LEU A 407 13.79 -4.89 -21.67
CA LEU A 407 14.13 -3.49 -21.90
C LEU A 407 15.12 -2.97 -20.85
N SER A 408 14.96 -3.40 -19.60
CA SER A 408 15.86 -3.03 -18.52
C SER A 408 17.26 -3.60 -18.75
N PHE A 409 17.35 -4.88 -19.09
CA PHE A 409 18.61 -5.56 -19.42
C PHE A 409 19.32 -4.91 -20.62
N ARG A 410 18.56 -4.41 -21.60
CA ARG A 410 19.08 -3.65 -22.75
C ARG A 410 19.42 -2.19 -22.41
N GLY A 411 19.27 -1.76 -21.15
CA GLY A 411 19.56 -0.40 -20.70
C GLY A 411 18.60 0.67 -21.25
N ARG A 412 17.43 0.27 -21.78
CA ARG A 412 16.45 1.20 -22.38
C ARG A 412 15.50 1.81 -21.36
N ILE A 413 15.32 1.15 -20.22
CA ILE A 413 14.50 1.63 -19.11
C ILE A 413 15.22 1.30 -17.80
N GLN A 414 15.10 2.20 -16.84
CA GLN A 414 15.60 1.95 -15.49
C GLN A 414 14.83 0.79 -14.83
N PRO A 415 15.51 -0.21 -14.24
CA PRO A 415 14.84 -1.40 -13.69
C PRO A 415 13.77 -1.08 -12.63
N LEU A 416 13.96 -0.03 -11.81
CA LEU A 416 12.97 0.37 -10.81
C LEU A 416 11.71 1.02 -11.44
N VAL A 417 11.86 1.75 -12.55
CA VAL A 417 10.71 2.26 -13.32
C VAL A 417 9.95 1.08 -13.92
N ALA A 418 10.69 0.14 -14.51
CA ALA A 418 10.15 -1.05 -15.13
C ALA A 418 9.42 -1.95 -14.11
N MET A 419 9.97 -2.10 -12.91
CA MET A 419 9.33 -2.76 -11.77
C MET A 419 8.01 -2.09 -11.38
N GLY A 420 8.00 -0.76 -11.28
CA GLY A 420 6.79 0.00 -10.98
C GLY A 420 5.71 -0.12 -12.06
N ALA A 421 6.10 -0.19 -13.34
CA ALA A 421 5.20 -0.46 -14.46
C ALA A 421 4.65 -1.90 -14.40
N THR A 422 5.49 -2.90 -14.11
CA THR A 422 5.05 -4.29 -13.94
C THR A 422 4.06 -4.44 -12.78
N PHE A 423 4.30 -3.78 -11.65
CA PHE A 423 3.33 -3.77 -10.54
C PHE A 423 2.02 -3.06 -10.89
N LEU A 424 2.05 -2.01 -11.71
CA LEU A 424 0.84 -1.36 -12.19
C LEU A 424 0.01 -2.32 -13.05
N THR A 425 0.68 -3.00 -13.99
CA THR A 425 0.04 -4.00 -14.84
C THR A 425 -0.54 -5.14 -14.00
N LEU A 426 0.20 -5.62 -13.01
CA LEU A 426 -0.30 -6.64 -12.07
C LEU A 426 -1.57 -6.16 -11.36
N ALA A 427 -1.56 -4.96 -10.79
CA ALA A 427 -2.72 -4.43 -10.08
C ALA A 427 -3.96 -4.26 -11.00
N LEU A 428 -3.76 -3.85 -12.25
CA LEU A 428 -4.86 -3.59 -13.19
C LEU A 428 -5.35 -4.85 -13.94
N ALA A 429 -4.48 -5.83 -14.16
CA ALA A 429 -4.80 -7.02 -14.96
C ALA A 429 -5.20 -8.23 -14.11
N VAL A 430 -4.94 -8.23 -12.81
CA VAL A 430 -5.42 -9.28 -11.92
C VAL A 430 -6.91 -9.06 -11.60
N PRO A 431 -7.70 -10.14 -11.40
CA PRO A 431 -9.14 -10.05 -11.13
C PRO A 431 -9.58 -9.22 -9.92
N VAL A 432 -8.67 -8.88 -9.01
CA VAL A 432 -8.98 -8.12 -7.80
C VAL A 432 -8.10 -6.87 -7.74
N LEU A 433 -8.75 -5.72 -7.62
CA LEU A 433 -8.07 -4.43 -7.46
C LEU A 433 -8.64 -3.69 -6.26
N TRP A 434 -7.76 -3.35 -5.32
CA TRP A 434 -8.05 -2.53 -4.15
C TRP A 434 -7.13 -1.31 -4.09
N PRO A 435 -7.53 -0.21 -3.41
CA PRO A 435 -6.77 1.04 -3.35
C PRO A 435 -5.30 0.89 -3.00
N TRP A 436 -4.98 0.01 -2.05
CA TRP A 436 -3.62 -0.19 -1.57
C TRP A 436 -2.71 -0.95 -2.53
N TYR A 437 -3.25 -1.67 -3.54
CA TYR A 437 -2.43 -2.30 -4.58
C TYR A 437 -1.73 -1.25 -5.46
N LEU A 438 -2.29 -0.04 -5.54
CA LEU A 438 -1.66 1.07 -6.23
C LEU A 438 -0.28 1.42 -5.63
N LEU A 439 -0.08 1.18 -4.33
CA LEU A 439 1.18 1.44 -3.65
C LEU A 439 2.33 0.56 -4.16
N TRP A 440 2.03 -0.64 -4.69
CA TRP A 440 3.05 -1.50 -5.30
C TRP A 440 3.73 -0.81 -6.47
N SER A 441 2.97 -0.01 -7.22
CA SER A 441 3.46 0.73 -8.38
C SER A 441 3.93 2.14 -8.04
N VAL A 442 3.11 2.90 -7.30
CA VAL A 442 3.38 4.30 -7.02
C VAL A 442 4.67 4.48 -6.23
N VAL A 443 4.98 3.59 -5.29
CA VAL A 443 6.19 3.72 -4.48
C VAL A 443 7.48 3.60 -5.32
N PRO A 444 7.71 2.52 -6.10
CA PRO A 444 8.89 2.43 -6.95
C PRO A 444 8.92 3.50 -8.04
N LEU A 445 7.78 3.85 -8.66
CA LEU A 445 7.76 4.94 -9.64
C LEU A 445 8.09 6.30 -9.02
N ALA A 446 7.55 6.61 -7.83
CA ALA A 446 7.80 7.88 -7.14
C ALA A 446 9.27 8.10 -6.78
N LEU A 447 10.04 7.02 -6.57
CA LEU A 447 11.48 7.07 -6.28
C LEU A 447 12.35 6.95 -7.53
N SER A 448 11.81 6.61 -8.70
CA SER A 448 12.60 6.38 -9.93
C SER A 448 12.22 7.25 -11.13
N THR A 449 11.21 8.12 -11.04
CA THR A 449 10.89 9.07 -12.12
C THR A 449 10.72 10.51 -11.64
N ASN A 450 11.27 11.45 -12.41
CA ASN A 450 11.09 12.89 -12.23
C ASN A 450 9.98 13.47 -13.12
N SER A 451 9.29 12.65 -13.91
CA SER A 451 8.24 13.11 -14.83
C SER A 451 7.13 13.88 -14.11
N SER A 452 6.94 15.15 -14.48
CA SER A 452 5.87 15.99 -13.95
C SER A 452 4.48 15.42 -14.27
N ARG A 453 4.30 14.88 -15.48
CA ARG A 453 3.07 14.20 -15.90
C ARG A 453 2.75 13.03 -14.99
N PHE A 454 3.73 12.16 -14.71
CA PHE A 454 3.54 11.06 -13.77
C PHE A 454 3.14 11.58 -12.39
N ARG A 455 3.85 12.58 -11.85
CA ARG A 455 3.57 13.10 -10.51
C ARG A 455 2.15 13.67 -10.41
N VAL A 456 1.72 14.46 -11.38
CA VAL A 456 0.35 15.01 -11.41
C VAL A 456 -0.68 13.89 -11.53
N THR A 457 -0.50 12.96 -12.47
CA THR A 457 -1.43 11.83 -12.65
C THR A 457 -1.51 10.96 -11.41
N ALA A 458 -0.37 10.57 -10.83
CA ALA A 458 -0.33 9.80 -9.58
C ALA A 458 -0.98 10.57 -8.42
N THR A 459 -0.80 11.90 -8.37
CA THR A 459 -1.43 12.74 -7.34
C THR A 459 -2.95 12.69 -7.43
N VAL A 460 -3.49 12.90 -8.63
CA VAL A 460 -4.93 12.89 -8.88
C VAL A 460 -5.52 11.51 -8.60
N ILE A 461 -4.87 10.45 -9.11
CA ILE A 461 -5.33 9.07 -8.89
C ILE A 461 -5.30 8.74 -7.39
N CYS A 462 -4.20 9.05 -6.67
CA CYS A 462 -4.12 8.74 -5.24
C CYS A 462 -5.16 9.52 -4.42
N ALA A 463 -5.40 10.80 -4.75
CA ALA A 463 -6.45 11.59 -4.10
C ALA A 463 -7.83 10.97 -4.32
N ALA A 464 -8.17 10.63 -5.56
CA ALA A 464 -9.47 10.03 -5.87
C ALA A 464 -9.64 8.64 -5.23
N VAL A 465 -8.66 7.76 -5.44
CA VAL A 465 -8.69 6.36 -4.96
C VAL A 465 -8.71 6.28 -3.42
N SER A 466 -8.05 7.21 -2.73
CA SER A 466 -8.10 7.28 -1.25
C SER A 466 -9.50 7.55 -0.69
N LEU A 467 -10.43 8.04 -1.51
CA LEU A 467 -11.80 8.39 -1.13
C LEU A 467 -12.83 7.39 -1.70
N VAL A 468 -12.42 6.23 -2.21
CA VAL A 468 -13.36 5.26 -2.80
C VAL A 468 -13.93 4.30 -1.74
N VAL A 469 -13.12 3.91 -0.77
CA VAL A 469 -13.51 2.88 0.21
C VAL A 469 -14.07 3.53 1.49
N PRO A 470 -15.30 3.19 1.89
CA PRO A 470 -15.84 3.65 3.16
C PRO A 470 -15.05 3.11 4.38
N PRO A 471 -15.01 3.87 5.49
CA PRO A 471 -14.21 3.56 6.67
C PRO A 471 -14.60 2.28 7.43
N THR A 472 -15.78 1.70 7.20
CA THR A 472 -16.25 0.51 7.93
C THR A 472 -15.57 -0.79 7.53
N GLY A 473 -14.97 -0.86 6.34
CA GLY A 473 -14.40 -2.11 5.81
C GLY A 473 -15.42 -3.24 5.63
N ALA A 474 -16.70 -2.90 5.54
CA ALA A 474 -17.81 -3.83 5.43
C ALA A 474 -18.86 -3.35 4.40
N GLY A 475 -19.65 -4.29 3.88
CA GLY A 475 -20.74 -3.99 2.96
C GLY A 475 -21.85 -3.14 3.59
N PHE A 476 -22.57 -2.43 2.73
CA PHE A 476 -23.72 -1.58 3.08
C PHE A 476 -25.05 -2.14 2.57
N LEU A 477 -25.14 -3.46 2.40
CA LEU A 477 -26.40 -4.12 2.05
C LEU A 477 -27.48 -3.71 3.08
N LEU A 478 -28.66 -3.28 2.62
CA LEU A 478 -29.77 -2.75 3.43
C LEU A 478 -29.51 -1.42 4.18
N ARG A 479 -28.32 -0.80 4.01
CA ARG A 479 -27.96 0.49 4.65
C ARG A 479 -27.17 1.42 3.73
N ALA A 480 -27.33 1.25 2.42
CA ALA A 480 -26.60 2.01 1.39
C ALA A 480 -26.81 3.52 1.52
N TYR A 481 -27.96 3.96 2.04
CA TYR A 481 -28.29 5.37 2.29
C TYR A 481 -27.33 6.06 3.27
N GLN A 482 -26.64 5.32 4.15
CA GLN A 482 -25.73 5.90 5.14
C GLN A 482 -24.52 6.57 4.50
N VAL A 483 -24.01 6.01 3.39
CA VAL A 483 -22.83 6.53 2.70
C VAL A 483 -23.08 7.93 2.10
N PRO A 484 -24.09 8.15 1.23
CA PRO A 484 -24.33 9.47 0.66
C PRO A 484 -24.69 10.50 1.73
N LEU A 485 -25.49 10.16 2.75
CA LEU A 485 -25.81 11.09 3.84
C LEU A 485 -24.55 11.53 4.60
N ALA A 486 -23.68 10.58 4.93
CA ALA A 486 -22.42 10.86 5.63
C ALA A 486 -21.47 11.71 4.77
N VAL A 487 -21.34 11.38 3.48
CA VAL A 487 -20.50 12.12 2.54
C VAL A 487 -21.01 13.55 2.36
N ILE A 488 -22.32 13.75 2.20
CA ILE A 488 -22.92 15.09 2.06
C ILE A 488 -22.66 15.93 3.31
N ALA A 489 -22.94 15.38 4.50
CA ALA A 489 -22.69 16.07 5.76
C ALA A 489 -21.20 16.44 5.93
N ALA A 490 -20.31 15.51 5.59
CA ALA A 490 -18.87 15.74 5.61
C ALA A 490 -18.43 16.83 4.61
N LEU A 491 -18.96 16.85 3.40
CA LEU A 491 -18.65 17.85 2.38
C LEU A 491 -19.10 19.25 2.81
N VAL A 492 -20.29 19.39 3.41
CA VAL A 492 -20.77 20.67 3.96
C VAL A 492 -19.82 21.16 5.06
N ALA A 493 -19.53 20.31 6.05
CA ALA A 493 -18.61 20.66 7.14
C ALA A 493 -17.21 21.00 6.62
N PHE A 494 -16.67 20.18 5.71
CA PHE A 494 -15.37 20.37 5.09
C PHE A 494 -15.28 21.70 4.34
N THR A 495 -16.31 22.04 3.56
CA THR A 495 -16.37 23.31 2.82
C THR A 495 -16.32 24.51 3.76
N ILE A 496 -17.09 24.48 4.86
CA ILE A 496 -17.07 25.53 5.87
C ILE A 496 -15.66 25.68 6.47
N ILE A 497 -15.03 24.56 6.87
CA ILE A 497 -13.68 24.58 7.45
C ILE A 497 -12.67 25.15 6.44
N VAL A 498 -12.70 24.71 5.19
CA VAL A 498 -11.79 25.18 4.12
C VAL A 498 -11.97 26.69 3.90
N LEU A 499 -13.21 27.20 3.87
CA LEU A 499 -13.48 28.63 3.74
C LEU A 499 -12.91 29.44 4.91
N LEU A 500 -12.98 28.92 6.14
CA LEU A 500 -12.42 29.55 7.33
C LEU A 500 -10.89 29.60 7.30
N VAL A 501 -10.23 28.56 6.77
CA VAL A 501 -8.75 28.48 6.73
C VAL A 501 -8.12 28.98 5.42
N ARG A 502 -8.92 29.35 4.41
CA ARG A 502 -8.43 29.67 3.05
C ARG A 502 -7.31 30.71 3.00
N LYS A 503 -7.33 31.71 3.89
CA LYS A 503 -6.32 32.78 3.95
C LYS A 503 -4.98 32.32 4.55
N ARG A 504 -4.96 31.16 5.20
CA ARG A 504 -3.80 30.60 5.92
C ARG A 504 -3.11 29.46 5.16
N MET A 505 -3.78 28.91 4.15
CA MET A 505 -3.30 27.80 3.32
C MET A 505 -2.74 28.31 1.99
N PRO A 506 -1.80 27.60 1.37
CA PRO A 506 -1.42 27.89 0.00
C PRO A 506 -2.64 27.69 -0.92
N VAL A 507 -2.79 28.56 -1.93
CA VAL A 507 -3.82 28.38 -2.99
C VAL A 507 -3.64 26.99 -3.62
N LEU A 508 -4.68 26.26 -4.03
CA LEU A 508 -4.55 24.91 -4.62
C LEU A 508 -4.26 24.93 -6.12
N TRP A 509 -4.72 25.96 -6.84
CA TRP A 509 -4.41 26.21 -8.25
C TRP A 509 -3.39 27.35 -8.39
N PRO A 510 -2.52 27.35 -9.41
CA PRO A 510 -1.91 28.60 -9.83
C PRO A 510 -3.09 29.53 -10.12
N THR A 511 -3.19 30.67 -9.43
CA THR A 511 -3.92 31.78 -10.02
C THR A 511 -3.28 31.97 -11.38
N LEU A 512 -4.05 31.83 -12.47
CA LEU A 512 -3.67 32.34 -13.77
C LEU A 512 -3.41 33.84 -13.57
N GLY A 513 -2.19 34.17 -13.16
CA GLY A 513 -1.74 35.53 -13.01
C GLY A 513 -1.82 36.13 -14.40
N ARG A 514 -2.61 37.18 -14.53
CA ARG A 514 -2.53 38.08 -15.68
C ARG A 514 -1.04 38.30 -15.98
N PRO A 515 -0.59 38.15 -17.24
CA PRO A 515 0.77 38.51 -17.61
C PRO A 515 1.02 39.92 -17.09
N GLY A 516 2.05 40.05 -16.27
CA GLY A 516 2.44 41.33 -15.71
C GLY A 516 2.57 42.33 -16.84
N SER A 517 1.80 43.41 -16.75
CA SER A 517 2.08 44.64 -17.48
C SER A 517 3.47 45.10 -17.08
N THR A 518 4.47 44.76 -17.88
CA THR A 518 5.67 45.57 -18.04
C THR A 518 5.21 46.90 -18.63
N THR A 519 4.82 47.84 -17.77
CA THR A 519 4.86 49.26 -18.09
C THR A 519 6.29 49.73 -17.78
N GLN A 520 6.92 50.16 -18.87
CA GLN A 520 8.13 50.97 -19.08
C GLN A 520 8.92 51.43 -17.87
#